data_AF-A0A965A6M1-F1
#
_entry.id   AF-A0A965A6M1-F1
#
_cell.length_a   1.000
_cell.length_b   1.000
_cell.length_c   1.000
_cell.angle_alpha   90.00
_cell.angle_beta   90.00
_cell.angle_gamma   90.00
#
_symmetry.space_group_name_H-M   'P 1'
#
loop_
_entity.id
_entity.type
_entity.pdbx_description
1 polymer ?
#
loop_
_entity_poly.entity_id
_entity_poly.type
_entity_poly.pdbx_seq_one_letter_code
_entity_poly.pdbx_strand_id
1 'polypeptide(L)'
;MKKTKLGEFEELVLLAVAALQQEAYGVEIKRELESRLKEKLSVGSIQSALKRMEEKGFLTSEFGEATQKRGGKRKRIYYTTSYAR
;
A
#
# COMPACT_ATOMS: atom_id res chain seq x y z
N MET A 1 20.44 -11.16 11.42
CA MET A 1 19.41 -10.68 10.47
C MET A 1 19.97 -9.51 9.69
N LYS A 2 19.91 -9.55 8.35
CA LYS A 2 20.34 -8.42 7.51
C LYS A 2 19.31 -7.29 7.72
N LYS A 3 19.74 -6.08 8.07
CA LYS A 3 18.82 -4.94 8.22
C LYS A 3 18.29 -4.56 6.84
N THR A 4 17.06 -4.93 6.51
CA THR A 4 16.38 -4.46 5.30
C THR A 4 16.09 -2.97 5.48
N LYS A 5 16.77 -2.11 4.70
CA LYS A 5 16.55 -0.67 4.76
C LYS A 5 15.30 -0.31 3.95
N LEU A 6 14.42 0.48 4.56
CA LEU A 6 13.35 1.18 3.86
C LEU A 6 13.84 2.55 3.42
N GLY A 7 13.41 2.99 2.25
CA GLY A 7 13.50 4.40 1.90
C GLY A 7 12.38 5.19 2.57
N GLU A 8 12.53 6.51 2.71
CA GLU A 8 11.54 7.40 3.34
C GLU A 8 10.13 7.22 2.73
N PHE A 9 10.04 7.14 1.40
CA PHE A 9 8.75 6.91 0.73
C PHE A 9 8.12 5.55 1.08
N GLU A 10 8.94 4.51 1.28
CA GLU A 10 8.45 3.18 1.64
C GLU A 10 7.95 3.14 3.10
N GLU A 11 8.58 3.90 4.00
CA GLU A 11 8.11 4.08 5.38
C GLU A 11 6.75 4.79 5.40
N LEU A 12 6.58 5.85 4.61
CA LEU A 12 5.30 6.55 4.47
C LEU A 12 4.21 5.62 3.92
N VAL A 13 4.52 4.82 2.89
CA VAL A 13 3.58 3.83 2.35
C VAL A 13 3.20 2.80 3.41
N LEU A 14 4.15 2.31 4.21
CA LEU A 14 3.88 1.35 5.29
C LEU A 14 2.91 1.94 6.32
N LEU A 15 3.15 3.18 6.74
CA LEU A 15 2.29 3.90 7.68
C LEU A 15 0.89 4.14 7.12
N ALA A 16 0.79 4.52 5.85
CA ALA A 16 -0.50 4.72 5.19
C ALA A 16 -1.31 3.41 5.13
N VAL A 17 -0.68 2.28 4.79
CA VAL A 17 -1.35 0.98 4.80
C VAL A 17 -1.80 0.59 6.20
N ALA A 18 -0.95 0.79 7.22
CA ALA A 18 -1.30 0.53 8.61
C ALA A 18 -2.50 1.37 9.09
N ALA A 19 -2.58 2.64 8.66
CA ALA A 19 -3.65 3.55 9.03
C ALA A 19 -4.99 3.22 8.34
N LEU A 20 -4.96 2.84 7.07
CA LEU A 20 -6.15 2.60 6.27
C LEU A 20 -6.80 1.22 6.50
N GLN A 21 -6.04 0.23 7.00
CA GLN A 21 -6.54 -1.12 7.27
C GLN A 21 -7.30 -1.71 6.06
N GLN A 22 -8.60 -1.99 6.21
CA GLN A 22 -9.46 -2.57 5.18
C GLN A 22 -9.68 -1.66 3.96
N GLU A 23 -9.32 -0.39 4.06
CA GLU A 23 -9.40 0.58 2.97
C GLU A 23 -8.06 0.76 2.25
N ALA A 24 -7.02 0.02 2.62
CA ALA A 24 -5.68 0.13 2.04
C ALA A 24 -5.59 -0.46 0.62
N TYR A 25 -6.33 0.09 -0.33
CA TYR A 25 -6.19 -0.17 -1.77
C TYR A 25 -5.51 1.01 -2.46
N GLY A 26 -4.82 0.75 -3.57
CA GLY A 26 -3.86 1.71 -4.16
C GLY A 26 -4.37 3.14 -4.41
N VAL A 27 -5.66 3.32 -4.71
CA VAL A 27 -6.26 4.67 -4.87
C VAL A 27 -6.40 5.39 -3.52
N GLU A 28 -6.82 4.68 -2.47
CA GLU A 28 -6.98 5.27 -1.14
C GLU A 28 -5.63 5.55 -0.48
N ILE A 29 -4.67 4.63 -0.63
CA ILE A 29 -3.29 4.83 -0.15
C ILE A 29 -2.69 6.09 -0.79
N LYS A 30 -2.89 6.26 -2.10
CA LYS A 30 -2.45 7.47 -2.81
C LYS A 30 -3.10 8.72 -2.22
N ARG A 31 -4.43 8.72 -2.06
CA ARG A 31 -5.18 9.87 -1.52
C ARG A 31 -4.72 10.24 -0.12
N GLU A 32 -4.52 9.25 0.74
CA GLU A 32 -4.06 9.44 2.11
C GLU A 32 -2.66 10.09 2.15
N LEU A 33 -1.74 9.57 1.32
CA LEU A 33 -0.39 10.14 1.22
C LEU A 33 -0.41 11.56 0.64
N GLU A 34 -1.16 11.82 -0.43
CA GLU A 34 -1.29 13.16 -1.01
C GLU A 34 -1.90 14.15 -0.01
N SER A 35 -2.89 13.71 0.78
CA SER A 35 -3.54 14.52 1.81
C SER A 35 -2.57 14.92 2.92
N ARG A 36 -1.70 14.01 3.36
CA ARG A 36 -0.70 14.26 4.41
C ARG A 36 0.50 15.06 3.91
N LEU A 37 1.02 14.71 2.74
CA LEU A 37 2.22 15.33 2.17
C LEU A 37 1.93 16.67 1.49
N LYS A 38 0.65 16.96 1.19
CA LYS A 38 0.24 18.16 0.43
C LYS A 38 0.88 18.24 -0.96
N GLU A 39 1.18 17.09 -1.54
CA GLU A 39 1.79 16.95 -2.87
C GLU A 39 1.03 15.94 -3.73
N LYS A 40 1.19 16.04 -5.05
CA LYS A 40 0.63 15.04 -5.99
C LYS A 40 1.62 13.90 -6.18
N LEU A 41 1.12 12.68 -6.09
CA LEU A 41 1.89 11.47 -6.31
C LEU A 41 1.47 10.78 -7.60
N SER A 42 2.42 10.10 -8.26
CA SER A 42 2.08 9.27 -9.41
C SER A 42 1.52 7.92 -8.96
N VAL A 43 0.58 7.37 -9.73
CA VAL A 43 0.07 6.00 -9.48
C VAL A 43 1.20 4.97 -9.61
N GLY A 44 2.12 5.18 -10.56
CA GLY A 44 3.27 4.29 -10.78
C GLY A 44 4.21 4.23 -9.58
N SER A 45 4.44 5.35 -8.89
CA SER A 45 5.27 5.42 -7.68
C SER A 45 4.67 4.60 -6.55
N ILE A 46 3.36 4.73 -6.32
CA ILE A 46 2.62 3.96 -5.31
C ILE A 46 2.67 2.47 -5.62
N GLN A 47 2.37 2.07 -6.86
CA GLN A 47 2.39 0.66 -7.27
C GLN A 47 3.79 0.04 -7.14
N SER A 48 4.83 0.79 -7.51
CA SER A 48 6.22 0.34 -7.38
C SER A 48 6.63 0.15 -5.92
N ALA A 49 6.25 1.08 -5.04
CA ALA A 49 6.54 0.97 -3.61
C ALA A 49 5.80 -0.20 -2.96
N LEU A 50 4.50 -0.36 -3.23
CA LEU A 50 3.70 -1.49 -2.72
C LEU A 50 4.30 -2.83 -3.13
N LYS A 51 4.67 -2.98 -4.41
CA LYS A 51 5.32 -4.19 -4.92
C LYS A 51 6.65 -4.48 -4.19
N ARG A 52 7.54 -3.48 -4.07
CA ARG A 52 8.81 -3.65 -3.36
C ARG A 52 8.61 -4.01 -1.90
N MET A 53 7.59 -3.44 -1.26
CA MET A 53 7.28 -3.71 0.14
C MET A 53 6.72 -5.11 0.36
N GLU A 54 5.94 -5.64 -0.59
CA GLU A 54 5.55 -7.06 -0.61
C GLU A 54 6.75 -7.99 -0.84
N GLU A 55 7.64 -7.65 -1.78
CA GLU A 55 8.88 -8.42 -2.04
C GLU A 55 9.79 -8.48 -0.81
N LYS A 56 9.92 -7.35 -0.09
CA LYS A 56 10.62 -7.26 1.20
C LYS A 56 9.84 -7.90 2.36
N GLY A 57 8.60 -8.33 2.13
CA GLY A 57 7.75 -8.99 3.13
C GLY A 57 7.14 -8.07 4.18
N PHE A 58 7.25 -6.75 4.08
CA PHE A 58 6.59 -5.80 5.01
C PHE A 58 5.08 -5.68 4.77
N LEU A 59 4.64 -5.96 3.55
CA LEU A 59 3.25 -5.96 3.17
C LEU A 59 2.84 -7.33 2.62
N THR A 60 1.55 -7.63 2.70
CA THR A 60 0.87 -8.67 1.93
C THR A 60 -0.37 -8.07 1.30
N SER A 61 -0.97 -8.75 0.33
CA SER A 61 -2.21 -8.28 -0.28
C SER A 61 -3.13 -9.42 -0.67
N GLU A 62 -4.43 -9.10 -0.71
CA GLU A 62 -5.47 -9.98 -1.22
C GLU A 62 -6.46 -9.19 -2.06
N PHE A 63 -7.16 -9.90 -2.94
CA PHE A 63 -8.28 -9.31 -3.65
C PHE A 63 -9.52 -9.37 -2.75
N GLY A 64 -10.06 -8.21 -2.38
CA GLY A 64 -11.34 -8.12 -1.70
C GLY A 64 -12.50 -8.62 -2.57
N GLU A 65 -13.70 -8.60 -2.01
CA GLU A 65 -14.90 -9.09 -2.69
C GLU A 65 -15.20 -8.31 -3.98
N ALA A 66 -15.75 -9.02 -4.96
CA ALA A 66 -16.25 -8.39 -6.17
C ALA A 66 -17.51 -7.60 -5.84
N THR A 67 -17.45 -6.28 -5.93
CA THR A 67 -18.63 -5.43 -5.73
C THR A 67 -19.21 -5.00 -7.08
N GLN A 68 -20.53 -5.11 -7.25
CA GLN A 68 -21.22 -4.66 -8.46
C GLN A 68 -20.96 -3.16 -8.74
N LYS A 69 -20.68 -2.36 -7.70
CA LYS A 69 -20.39 -0.92 -7.77
C LYS A 69 -19.20 -0.53 -8.66
N ARG A 70 -18.32 -1.45 -9.07
CA ARG A 70 -17.17 -1.19 -9.96
C ARG A 70 -17.18 -2.00 -11.26
N GLY A 71 -18.33 -2.46 -11.72
CA GLY A 71 -18.42 -3.32 -12.89
C GLY A 71 -17.67 -4.64 -12.70
N GLY A 72 -17.70 -5.19 -11.49
CA GLY A 72 -17.09 -6.48 -11.14
C GLY A 72 -15.58 -6.47 -10.83
N LYS A 73 -14.89 -5.33 -10.97
CA LYS A 73 -13.45 -5.26 -10.66
C LYS A 73 -13.19 -5.32 -9.15
N ARG A 74 -12.47 -6.36 -8.70
CA ARG A 74 -12.03 -6.55 -7.31
C ARG A 74 -11.00 -5.48 -6.91
N LYS A 75 -11.08 -5.02 -5.67
CA LYS A 75 -10.03 -4.18 -5.06
C LYS A 75 -8.92 -5.09 -4.57
N ARG A 76 -7.66 -4.72 -4.77
CA ARG A 76 -6.54 -5.33 -4.04
C ARG A 76 -6.32 -4.51 -2.77
N ILE A 77 -6.48 -5.16 -1.62
CA ILE A 77 -6.31 -4.58 -0.29
C ILE A 77 -4.96 -5.06 0.24
N TYR A 78 -4.19 -4.12 0.79
CA TYR A 78 -2.85 -4.36 1.34
C TYR A 78 -2.91 -4.37 2.86
N TYR A 79 -2.08 -5.20 3.48
CA TYR A 79 -2.00 -5.35 4.93
C TYR A 79 -0.54 -5.34 5.35
N THR A 80 -0.27 -4.76 6.52
CA THR A 80 1.06 -4.87 7.13
C THR A 80 1.29 -6.29 7.65
N THR A 81 2.53 -6.75 7.58
CA THR A 81 2.95 -8.00 8.21
C THR A 81 3.65 -7.71 9.53
N SER A 82 3.80 -8.73 10.37
CA SER A 82 4.55 -8.61 11.64
C SER A 82 6.06 -8.68 11.45
N TYR A 83 6.57 -9.10 10.28
CA TYR A 83 8.00 -9.28 10.01
C TYR A 83 8.34 -9.03 8.54
N ALA A 84 9.45 -8.35 8.30
CA ALA A 84 10.09 -8.30 6.98
C ALA A 84 10.93 -9.55 6.71
N ARG A 85 11.14 -9.88 5.44
CA ARG A 85 11.99 -10.98 4.98
C ARG A 85 13.46 -10.56 4.80
#